data_AF-A0A2P4PD45-F1
#
_entry.id   AF-A0A2P4PD45-F1
#
_cell.length_a   1.000
_cell.length_b   1.000
_cell.length_c   1.000
_cell.angle_alpha   90.00
_cell.angle_beta   90.00
_cell.angle_gamma   90.00
#
_symmetry.space_group_name_H-M   'P 1'
#
loop_
_entity.id
_entity.type
_entity.pdbx_description
1 polymer ?
#
loop_
_entity_poly.entity_id
_entity_poly.type
_entity_poly.pdbx_seq_one_letter_code
_entity_poly.pdbx_strand_id
1 'polypeptide(L)'
;KGHSVLFDLDATNFPNSFPLDFMHLIYENIAGYIFKLWTGNFFQKGYEDNKDYVLDKAIWNEIGNNMNNVRKTIPAYLGRPPRNIVLYYNGYKAEEWFTWITLYSLPLLKDRMPIRNYEGWANFVKAVRLCNKLVLTSQDIKNI
;
A
#
# COMPACT_ATOMS: atom_id res chain seq x y z
N LYS A 1 -3.77 32.42 15.90
CA LYS A 1 -2.97 31.76 14.84
C LYS A 1 -2.00 32.80 14.30
N GLY A 2 -0.68 32.54 14.34
CA GLY A 2 0.36 33.48 13.91
C GLY A 2 0.85 33.18 12.49
N HIS A 3 1.41 34.20 11.84
CA HIS A 3 2.13 34.06 10.58
C HIS A 3 3.34 33.13 10.79
N SER A 4 3.48 32.09 9.97
CA SER A 4 4.65 31.21 10.03
C SER A 4 5.81 31.89 9.30
N VAL A 5 7.02 31.84 9.87
CA VAL A 5 8.25 32.33 9.23
C VAL A 5 8.52 31.66 7.88
N LEU A 6 7.92 30.49 7.62
CA LEU A 6 8.04 29.82 6.33
C LEU A 6 7.38 30.63 5.20
N PHE A 7 6.37 31.45 5.47
CA PHE A 7 5.77 32.29 4.42
C PHE A 7 6.69 33.43 3.96
N ASP A 8 7.68 33.79 4.78
CA ASP A 8 8.62 34.88 4.52
C ASP A 8 9.88 34.40 3.76
N LEU A 9 10.01 33.09 3.52
CA LEU A 9 11.16 32.52 2.82
C LEU A 9 10.91 32.46 1.30
N ASP A 10 11.71 33.19 0.53
CA ASP A 10 11.69 33.17 -0.95
C ASP A 10 11.88 31.77 -1.55
N ALA A 11 12.56 30.88 -0.81
CA ALA A 11 12.80 29.50 -1.21
C ALA A 11 11.56 28.58 -1.11
N THR A 12 10.48 29.05 -0.47
CA THR A 12 9.25 28.28 -0.31
C THR A 12 8.07 28.97 -0.98
N ASN A 13 7.37 28.22 -1.82
CA ASN A 13 6.15 28.66 -2.49
C ASN A 13 5.00 27.77 -2.01
N PHE A 14 4.11 28.31 -1.18
CA PHE A 14 2.96 27.56 -0.70
C PHE A 14 1.81 27.59 -1.72
N PRO A 15 1.18 26.44 -2.04
CA PRO A 15 1.42 25.09 -1.49
C PRO A 15 2.45 24.26 -2.27
N ASN A 16 3.00 24.76 -3.37
CA ASN A 16 3.83 24.00 -4.32
C ASN A 16 5.09 23.35 -3.72
N SER A 17 5.69 23.95 -2.69
CA SER A 17 6.86 23.44 -1.98
C SER A 17 6.55 22.30 -1.01
N PHE A 18 5.27 22.05 -0.72
CA PHE A 18 4.81 21.03 0.23
C PHE A 18 3.89 20.07 -0.50
N PRO A 19 4.46 19.07 -1.21
CA PRO A 19 3.67 18.05 -1.87
C PRO A 19 2.82 17.29 -0.85
N LEU A 20 1.76 16.65 -1.34
CA LEU A 20 0.92 15.77 -0.51
C LEU A 20 1.80 14.75 0.22
N ASP A 21 1.46 14.52 1.49
CA ASP A 21 2.17 13.56 2.33
C ASP A 21 1.88 12.12 1.87
N PHE A 22 2.63 11.72 0.85
CA PHE A 22 2.46 10.44 0.18
C PHE A 22 2.68 9.26 1.13
N MET A 23 3.62 9.42 2.09
CA MET A 23 3.94 8.39 3.06
C MET A 23 2.73 8.06 3.94
N HIS A 24 2.16 9.06 4.61
CA HIS A 24 1.03 8.82 5.50
C HIS A 24 -0.25 8.49 4.70
N LEU A 25 -0.49 9.18 3.57
CA LEU A 25 -1.72 8.99 2.80
C LEU A 25 -1.77 7.62 2.14
N ILE A 26 -0.72 7.22 1.42
CA ILE A 26 -0.72 5.98 0.62
C ILE A 26 -0.32 4.78 1.49
N TYR A 27 0.77 4.90 2.24
CA TYR A 27 1.36 3.75 2.93
C TYR A 27 0.72 3.51 4.29
N GLU A 28 0.51 4.52 5.13
CA GLU A 28 -0.07 4.27 6.46
C GLU A 28 -1.59 4.13 6.42
N ASN A 29 -2.26 4.96 5.63
CA ASN A 29 -3.72 5.00 5.59
C ASN A 29 -4.30 4.04 4.55
N ILE A 30 -4.15 4.34 3.25
CA ILE A 30 -4.85 3.60 2.17
C ILE A 30 -4.50 2.11 2.18
N ALA A 31 -3.22 1.76 2.33
CA ALA A 31 -2.79 0.36 2.37
C ALA A 31 -3.49 -0.43 3.50
N GLY A 32 -3.49 0.13 4.71
CA GLY A 32 -4.12 -0.47 5.89
C GLY A 32 -5.64 -0.54 5.75
N TYR A 33 -6.28 0.46 5.17
CA TYR A 33 -7.72 0.47 4.93
C TYR A 33 -8.16 -0.57 3.91
N ILE A 34 -7.45 -0.69 2.79
CA ILE A 34 -7.74 -1.71 1.77
C ILE A 34 -7.51 -3.12 2.33
N PHE A 35 -6.47 -3.32 3.13
CA PHE A 35 -6.27 -4.60 3.82
C PHE A 35 -7.42 -4.93 4.79
N LYS A 36 -7.87 -3.95 5.59
CA LYS A 36 -9.05 -4.11 6.46
C LYS A 36 -10.31 -4.43 5.65
N LEU A 37 -10.46 -3.85 4.46
CA LEU A 37 -11.57 -4.12 3.57
C LEU A 37 -11.56 -5.57 3.07
N TRP A 38 -10.43 -6.06 2.59
CA TRP A 38 -10.29 -7.44 2.08
C TRP A 38 -10.33 -8.51 3.17
N THR A 39 -10.07 -8.15 4.43
CA THR A 39 -10.23 -9.03 5.59
C THR A 39 -11.62 -8.95 6.22
N GLY A 40 -12.51 -8.10 5.69
CA GLY A 40 -13.86 -7.91 6.20
C GLY A 40 -13.93 -7.14 7.54
N ASN A 41 -12.86 -6.47 7.95
CA ASN A 41 -12.77 -5.75 9.23
C ASN A 41 -12.90 -4.22 9.09
N PHE A 42 -13.24 -3.71 7.90
CA PHE A 42 -13.34 -2.27 7.66
C PHE A 42 -14.69 -1.69 8.11
N PHE A 43 -15.80 -2.34 7.76
CA PHE A 43 -17.14 -1.93 8.16
C PHE A 43 -17.56 -2.60 9.47
N GLN A 44 -18.53 -2.00 10.17
CA GLN A 44 -19.15 -2.64 11.32
C GLN A 44 -19.95 -3.87 10.87
N LYS A 45 -19.98 -4.90 11.72
CA LYS A 45 -20.70 -6.15 11.46
C LYS A 45 -22.18 -5.86 11.13
N GLY A 46 -22.67 -6.43 10.04
CA GLY A 46 -24.05 -6.27 9.58
C GLY A 46 -24.29 -5.17 8.55
N TYR A 47 -23.28 -4.39 8.16
CA TYR A 47 -23.44 -3.39 7.10
C TYR A 47 -23.38 -4.02 5.70
N GLU A 48 -22.44 -4.93 5.46
CA GLU A 48 -22.28 -5.62 4.17
C GLU A 48 -21.50 -6.93 4.37
N ASP A 49 -22.13 -7.93 4.98
CA ASP A 49 -21.57 -9.28 5.00
C ASP A 49 -21.65 -9.85 3.56
N ASN A 50 -20.58 -10.50 3.09
CA ASN A 50 -20.51 -11.21 1.79
C ASN A 50 -20.31 -10.37 0.50
N LYS A 51 -19.29 -9.52 0.46
CA LYS A 51 -18.79 -8.98 -0.82
C LYS A 51 -17.72 -9.90 -1.42
N ASP A 52 -17.71 -10.02 -2.74
CA ASP A 52 -16.78 -10.84 -3.54
C ASP A 52 -15.29 -10.56 -3.26
N TYR A 53 -14.96 -9.34 -2.86
CA TYR A 53 -13.59 -8.91 -2.55
C TYR A 53 -13.07 -9.31 -1.17
N VAL A 54 -13.92 -9.88 -0.30
CA VAL A 54 -13.50 -10.35 1.03
C VAL A 54 -12.93 -11.75 0.88
N LEU A 55 -11.66 -11.92 1.21
CA LEU A 55 -10.99 -13.23 1.13
C LEU A 55 -11.17 -14.01 2.43
N ASP A 56 -11.25 -15.33 2.29
CA ASP A 56 -11.32 -16.24 3.43
C ASP A 56 -10.11 -16.12 4.34
N LYS A 57 -10.35 -16.30 5.65
CA LYS A 57 -9.29 -16.32 6.67
C LYS A 57 -8.23 -17.38 6.38
N ALA A 58 -8.61 -18.51 5.79
CA ALA A 58 -7.67 -19.56 5.41
C ALA A 58 -6.65 -19.08 4.37
N ILE A 59 -7.11 -18.34 3.35
CA ILE A 59 -6.25 -17.74 2.32
C ILE A 59 -5.29 -16.73 2.95
N TRP A 60 -5.81 -15.88 3.84
CA TRP A 60 -4.96 -14.90 4.55
C TRP A 60 -3.91 -15.57 5.43
N ASN A 61 -4.26 -16.64 6.14
CA ASN A 61 -3.30 -17.41 6.94
C ASN A 61 -2.21 -18.02 6.06
N GLU A 62 -2.56 -18.55 4.89
CA GLU A 62 -1.59 -19.07 3.91
C GLU A 62 -0.64 -17.96 3.44
N ILE A 63 -1.16 -16.79 3.06
CA ILE A 63 -0.38 -15.61 2.68
C ILE A 63 0.58 -15.21 3.80
N GLY A 64 0.09 -15.08 5.04
CA GLY A 64 0.88 -14.69 6.18
C GLY A 64 2.01 -15.68 6.50
N ASN A 65 1.73 -16.98 6.39
CA ASN A 65 2.73 -18.03 6.58
C ASN A 65 3.79 -18.01 5.47
N ASN A 66 3.37 -17.85 4.21
CA ASN A 66 4.29 -17.71 3.08
C ASN A 66 5.23 -16.52 3.27
N MET A 67 4.70 -15.34 3.65
CA MET A 67 5.50 -14.16 3.96
C MET A 67 6.53 -14.42 5.06
N ASN A 68 6.13 -15.12 6.13
CA ASN A 68 7.03 -15.45 7.23
C ASN A 68 8.14 -16.44 6.81
N ASN A 69 7.82 -17.41 5.96
CA ASN A 69 8.75 -18.45 5.51
C ASN A 69 9.82 -17.90 4.56
N VAL A 70 9.43 -17.02 3.63
CA VAL A 70 10.38 -16.41 2.67
C VAL A 70 11.26 -15.33 3.32
N ARG A 71 10.98 -14.93 4.56
CA ARG A 71 11.73 -13.89 5.28
C ARG A 71 13.26 -14.12 5.27
N LYS A 72 13.70 -15.38 5.34
CA LYS A 72 15.13 -15.75 5.35
C LYS A 72 15.76 -15.76 3.95
N THR A 73 14.97 -15.80 2.90
CA THR A 73 15.44 -15.90 1.50
C THR A 73 15.39 -14.57 0.76
N ILE A 74 14.64 -13.58 1.27
CA ILE A 74 14.59 -12.24 0.68
C ILE A 74 15.97 -11.56 0.81
N PRO A 75 16.59 -11.16 -0.32
CA PRO A 75 17.85 -10.43 -0.30
C PRO A 75 17.74 -9.10 0.45
N ALA A 76 18.77 -8.77 1.24
CA ALA A 76 18.81 -7.55 2.04
C ALA A 76 18.70 -6.25 1.21
N TYR A 77 19.12 -6.27 -0.06
CA TYR A 77 19.00 -5.10 -0.94
C TYR A 77 17.54 -4.74 -1.30
N LEU A 78 16.61 -5.69 -1.16
CA LEU A 78 15.17 -5.43 -1.31
C LEU A 78 14.56 -4.75 -0.06
N GLY A 79 15.37 -4.48 0.96
CA GLY A 79 14.95 -3.83 2.19
C GLY A 79 14.60 -4.83 3.29
N ARG A 80 13.68 -4.42 4.17
CA ARG A 80 13.30 -5.24 5.32
C ARG A 80 12.54 -6.50 4.89
N PRO A 81 12.93 -7.69 5.37
CA PRO A 81 12.19 -8.90 5.10
C PRO A 81 10.72 -8.82 5.55
N PRO A 82 9.77 -9.39 4.80
CA PRO A 82 8.36 -9.30 5.13
C PRO A 82 8.06 -9.98 6.47
N ARG A 83 7.15 -9.37 7.23
CA ARG A 83 6.53 -9.98 8.42
C ARG A 83 5.19 -10.59 8.03
N ASN A 84 4.66 -11.50 8.84
CA ASN A 84 3.30 -12.01 8.62
C ASN A 84 2.28 -10.84 8.68
N ILE A 85 1.61 -10.55 7.57
CA ILE A 85 0.66 -9.43 7.48
C ILE A 85 -0.55 -9.62 8.39
N VAL A 86 -1.09 -10.84 8.49
CA VAL A 86 -2.27 -11.14 9.32
C VAL A 86 -2.00 -10.87 10.80
N LEU A 87 -0.80 -11.21 11.28
CA LEU A 87 -0.44 -11.05 12.68
C LEU A 87 -0.01 -9.62 13.04
N TYR A 88 0.63 -8.90 12.11
CA TYR A 88 1.37 -7.68 12.44
C TYR A 88 0.91 -6.42 11.72
N TYR A 89 -0.12 -6.45 10.87
CA TYR A 89 -0.55 -5.29 10.08
C TYR A 89 -0.83 -4.03 10.91
N ASN A 90 -1.36 -4.16 12.13
CA ASN A 90 -1.62 -3.01 13.02
C ASN A 90 -0.35 -2.29 13.49
N GLY A 91 0.80 -2.97 13.45
CA GLY A 91 2.11 -2.42 13.80
C GLY A 91 3.04 -2.27 12.60
N TYR A 92 2.51 -2.32 11.37
CA TYR A 92 3.27 -2.03 10.17
C TYR A 92 3.56 -0.54 10.08
N LYS A 93 4.82 -0.20 9.77
CA LYS A 93 5.22 1.16 9.44
C LYS A 93 5.04 1.44 7.94
N ALA A 94 5.11 2.71 7.55
CA ALA A 94 5.05 3.12 6.15
C ALA A 94 5.97 2.31 5.22
N GLU A 95 7.20 2.01 5.65
CA GLU A 95 8.16 1.18 4.88
C GLU A 95 7.63 -0.22 4.57
N GLU A 96 6.92 -0.85 5.51
CA GLU A 96 6.39 -2.21 5.34
C GLU A 96 5.17 -2.21 4.43
N TRP A 97 4.30 -1.22 4.59
CA TRP A 97 3.18 -1.01 3.68
C TRP A 97 3.63 -0.66 2.27
N PHE A 98 4.67 0.16 2.12
CA PHE A 98 5.31 0.44 0.84
C PHE A 98 5.78 -0.85 0.16
N THR A 99 6.50 -1.71 0.90
CA THR A 99 7.02 -2.97 0.36
C THR A 99 5.87 -3.95 0.02
N TRP A 100 4.83 -3.99 0.85
CA TRP A 100 3.60 -4.74 0.58
C TRP A 100 2.94 -4.29 -0.73
N ILE A 101 2.68 -3.00 -0.89
CA ILE A 101 2.04 -2.45 -2.09
C ILE A 101 2.91 -2.72 -3.32
N THR A 102 4.19 -2.36 -3.25
CA THR A 102 5.04 -2.31 -4.44
C THR A 102 5.63 -3.65 -4.84
N LEU A 103 5.76 -4.64 -3.95
CA LEU A 103 6.41 -5.93 -4.27
C LEU A 103 5.51 -7.13 -4.01
N TYR A 104 4.89 -7.22 -2.83
CA TYR A 104 4.33 -8.49 -2.36
C TYR A 104 2.85 -8.68 -2.69
N SER A 105 2.05 -7.61 -2.68
CA SER A 105 0.60 -7.70 -2.81
C SER A 105 0.15 -8.35 -4.13
N LEU A 106 0.68 -7.93 -5.28
CA LEU A 106 0.28 -8.48 -6.58
C LEU A 106 0.57 -9.98 -6.75
N PRO A 107 1.78 -10.50 -6.47
CA PRO A 107 2.02 -11.94 -6.57
C PRO A 107 1.24 -12.73 -5.51
N LEU A 108 1.03 -12.18 -4.31
CA LEU A 108 0.31 -12.89 -3.23
C LEU A 108 -1.21 -12.88 -3.40
N LEU A 109 -1.77 -11.94 -4.14
CA LEU A 109 -3.23 -11.85 -4.40
C LEU A 109 -3.63 -12.47 -5.74
N LYS A 110 -2.66 -12.80 -6.60
CA LYS A 110 -2.92 -13.40 -7.91
C LYS A 110 -3.69 -14.71 -7.73
N ASP A 111 -4.72 -14.90 -8.54
CA ASP A 111 -5.60 -16.09 -8.56
C ASP A 111 -6.39 -16.35 -7.26
N ARG A 112 -6.31 -15.44 -6.27
CA ARG A 112 -7.05 -15.51 -5.00
C ARG A 112 -8.16 -14.47 -4.88
N MET A 113 -8.00 -13.33 -5.54
CA MET A 113 -8.96 -12.22 -5.53
C MET A 113 -9.77 -12.17 -6.83
N PRO A 114 -11.03 -11.71 -6.81
CA PRO A 114 -11.78 -11.47 -8.04
C PRO A 114 -11.00 -10.58 -9.00
N ILE A 115 -11.05 -10.93 -10.29
CA ILE A 115 -10.24 -10.29 -11.34
C ILE A 115 -10.41 -8.77 -11.35
N ARG A 116 -11.63 -8.28 -11.18
CA ARG A 116 -11.94 -6.84 -11.15
C ARG A 116 -11.20 -6.11 -10.03
N ASN A 117 -11.18 -6.68 -8.82
CA ASN A 117 -10.51 -6.08 -7.67
C ASN A 117 -8.99 -6.20 -7.79
N TYR A 118 -8.51 -7.32 -8.33
CA TYR A 118 -7.09 -7.53 -8.61
C TYR A 118 -6.56 -6.51 -9.61
N GLU A 119 -7.25 -6.30 -10.74
CA GLU A 119 -6.88 -5.31 -11.76
C GLU A 119 -6.94 -3.88 -11.23
N GLY A 120 -7.98 -3.55 -10.46
CA GLY A 120 -8.07 -2.24 -9.78
C GLY A 120 -6.88 -1.99 -8.85
N TRP A 121 -6.50 -3.00 -8.06
CA TRP A 121 -5.32 -2.92 -7.21
C TRP A 121 -4.02 -2.86 -8.02
N ALA A 122 -3.90 -3.60 -9.12
CA ALA A 122 -2.74 -3.54 -10.02
C ALA A 122 -2.53 -2.14 -10.61
N ASN A 123 -3.62 -1.48 -11.03
CA ASN A 123 -3.57 -0.08 -11.48
C ASN A 123 -3.13 0.86 -10.36
N PHE A 124 -3.62 0.67 -9.14
CA PHE A 124 -3.17 1.44 -7.98
C PHE A 124 -1.67 1.23 -7.70
N VAL A 125 -1.20 -0.03 -7.67
CA VAL A 125 0.23 -0.35 -7.46
C VAL A 125 1.10 0.28 -8.55
N LYS A 126 0.63 0.27 -9.81
CA LYS A 126 1.32 0.92 -10.93
C LYS A 126 1.42 2.43 -10.73
N ALA A 127 0.33 3.09 -10.35
CA ALA A 127 0.32 4.52 -10.04
C ALA A 127 1.29 4.85 -8.90
N VAL A 128 1.28 4.06 -7.82
CA VAL A 128 2.21 4.23 -6.69
C VAL A 128 3.66 4.08 -7.14
N ARG A 129 3.99 3.06 -7.95
CA ARG A 129 5.36 2.89 -8.47
C ARG A 129 5.79 4.06 -9.37
N LEU A 130 4.88 4.63 -10.15
CA LEU A 130 5.16 5.81 -10.97
C LEU A 130 5.44 7.04 -10.10
N CYS A 131 4.64 7.28 -9.06
CA CYS A 131 4.86 8.41 -8.14
C CYS A 131 6.19 8.32 -7.37
N ASN A 132 6.76 7.12 -7.22
CA ASN A 132 8.06 6.92 -6.59
C ASN A 132 9.26 7.06 -7.55
N LYS A 133 9.02 7.27 -8.86
CA LYS A 133 10.12 7.53 -9.80
C LYS A 133 10.67 8.94 -9.60
N LEU A 134 12.00 9.07 -9.59
CA LEU A 134 12.67 10.38 -9.55
C LEU A 134 12.44 11.21 -10.81
N VAL A 135 12.30 10.54 -11.96
CA VAL A 135 12.06 11.17 -13.26
C VAL A 135 10.99 10.37 -13.99
N LEU A 136 9.95 11.05 -14.44
CA LEU A 136 8.90 10.47 -15.29
C LEU A 136 9.27 10.68 -16.75
N THR A 137 9.20 9.61 -17.54
CA THR A 137 9.34 9.70 -19.00
C THR A 137 8.00 10.03 -19.65
N SER A 138 8.01 10.58 -20.86
CA SER A 138 6.76 10.78 -21.62
C SER A 138 6.01 9.46 -21.88
N GLN A 139 6.73 8.33 -21.92
CA GLN A 139 6.13 7.01 -22.06
C GLN A 139 5.41 6.57 -20.77
N ASP A 140 5.98 6.90 -19.61
CA ASP A 140 5.33 6.62 -18.32
C ASP A 140 3.99 7.31 -18.21
N ILE A 141 3.90 8.57 -18.66
CA ILE A 141 2.67 9.36 -18.63
C ILE A 141 1.62 8.81 -19.60
N LYS A 142 2.02 8.40 -20.80
CA LYS A 142 1.11 7.82 -21.81
C LYS A 142 0.55 6.46 -21.41
N ASN A 143 1.27 5.75 -20.56
CA ASN A 143 0.93 4.40 -20.13
C ASN A 143 0.20 4.37 -18.78
N ILE A 144 -0.16 5.52 -18.18
CA ILE A 144 -1.07 5.56 -17.02
C ILE A 144 -2.47 5.20 -17.48
#